data_AF-A0A0J5GM28-F1
#
_entry.id   AF-A0A0J5GM28-F1
#
_cell.length_a   1.000
_cell.length_b   1.000
_cell.length_c   1.000
_cell.angle_alpha   90.00
_cell.angle_beta   90.00
_cell.angle_gamma   90.00
#
_symmetry.space_group_name_H-M   'P 1'
#
loop_
_entity.id
_entity.type
_entity.pdbx_description
1 polymer ?
#
loop_
_entity_poly.entity_id
_entity_poly.type
_entity_poly.pdbx_seq_one_letter_code
_entity_poly.pdbx_strand_id
1 'polypeptide(L)'
;MDKKNQLIDQISIVIDKLEKEYINEINDGVLQLIYKRYKNALAVLNNNEDSNRINILGGVRAYMDSYNYYENTLLAEMHQAEKLLKELK
;
A
#
# COMPACT_ATOMS: atom_id res chain seq x y z
N MET A 1 -4.04 -12.71 -16.05
CA MET A 1 -3.23 -12.72 -14.82
C MET A 1 -4.20 -12.67 -13.65
N ASP A 2 -4.01 -13.49 -12.62
CA ASP A 2 -4.90 -13.52 -11.46
C ASP A 2 -4.92 -12.16 -10.76
N LYS A 3 -6.11 -11.63 -10.43
CA LYS A 3 -6.27 -10.34 -9.74
C LYS A 3 -5.54 -10.34 -8.40
N LYS A 4 -5.49 -11.49 -7.72
CA LYS A 4 -4.71 -11.64 -6.49
C LYS A 4 -3.22 -11.39 -6.73
N ASN A 5 -2.66 -11.99 -7.78
CA ASN A 5 -1.25 -11.79 -8.15
C ASN A 5 -0.98 -10.34 -8.55
N GLN A 6 -1.89 -9.70 -9.30
CA GLN A 6 -1.79 -8.27 -9.61
C GLN A 6 -1.75 -7.40 -8.35
N LEU A 7 -2.57 -7.73 -7.34
CA LEU A 7 -2.55 -7.02 -6.06
C LEU A 7 -1.23 -7.24 -5.30
N ILE A 8 -0.69 -8.47 -5.29
CA ILE A 8 0.60 -8.78 -4.67
C ILE A 8 1.73 -7.97 -5.32
N ASP A 9 1.77 -7.94 -6.65
CA ASP A 9 2.78 -7.19 -7.41
C ASP A 9 2.68 -5.69 -7.10
N GLN A 10 1.46 -5.16 -7.11
CA GLN A 10 1.23 -3.74 -6.83
C GLN A 10 1.58 -3.36 -5.38
N ILE A 11 1.26 -4.22 -4.39
CA ILE A 11 1.65 -4.02 -2.99
C ILE A 11 3.18 -4.02 -2.85
N SER A 12 3.86 -4.92 -3.57
CA SER A 12 5.32 -4.99 -3.57
C SER A 12 5.95 -3.72 -4.15
N ILE A 13 5.39 -3.16 -5.22
CA ILE A 13 5.83 -1.87 -5.79
C ILE A 13 5.69 -0.73 -4.76
N VAL A 14 4.58 -0.66 -4.02
CA VAL A 14 4.38 0.37 -2.99
C VAL A 14 5.42 0.23 -1.87
N ILE A 15 5.66 -1.00 -1.39
CA ILE A 15 6.67 -1.30 -0.37
C ILE A 15 8.05 -0.86 -0.86
N ASP A 16 8.43 -1.25 -2.07
CA ASP A 16 9.71 -0.90 -2.68
C ASP A 16 9.92 0.62 -2.77
N LYS A 17 8.89 1.37 -3.18
CA LYS A 17 8.97 2.84 -3.23
C LYS A 17 9.16 3.44 -1.85
N LEU A 18 8.40 2.98 -0.85
CA LEU A 18 8.56 3.45 0.52
C LEU A 18 9.98 3.16 1.04
N GLU A 19 10.51 1.97 0.78
CA GLU A 19 11.84 1.55 1.22
C GLU A 19 12.97 2.27 0.46
N LYS A 20 12.77 2.69 -0.80
CA LYS A 20 13.80 3.37 -1.62
C LYS A 20 13.77 4.89 -1.48
N GLU A 21 12.58 5.48 -1.54
CA GLU A 21 12.40 6.94 -1.62
C GLU A 21 12.16 7.57 -0.24
N TYR A 22 11.61 6.81 0.72
CA TYR A 22 11.18 7.32 2.02
C TYR A 22 11.93 6.67 3.19
N ILE A 23 13.07 6.01 2.98
CA ILE A 23 13.76 5.22 4.02
C ILE A 23 14.02 5.97 5.33
N ASN A 24 14.28 7.28 5.24
CA ASN A 24 14.55 8.13 6.40
C ASN A 24 13.27 8.57 7.13
N GLU A 25 12.12 8.54 6.45
CA GLU A 25 10.84 9.06 6.93
C GLU A 25 9.84 7.94 7.29
N ILE A 26 9.99 6.76 6.68
CA ILE A 26 9.12 5.59 6.82
C ILE A 26 9.08 5.03 8.25
N ASN A 27 10.00 5.45 9.11
CA ASN A 27 10.09 5.00 10.49
C ASN A 27 9.20 5.79 11.46
N ASP A 28 8.53 6.86 11.02
CA ASP A 28 7.62 7.64 11.86
C ASP A 28 6.34 8.08 11.13
N GLY A 29 5.34 8.53 11.89
CA GLY A 29 4.13 9.18 11.40
C GLY A 29 3.27 8.32 10.47
N VAL A 30 2.65 8.98 9.49
CA VAL A 30 1.71 8.33 8.57
C VAL A 30 2.42 7.36 7.62
N LEU A 31 3.67 7.64 7.23
CA LEU A 31 4.43 6.76 6.34
C LEU A 31 4.74 5.43 7.02
N GLN A 32 5.08 5.44 8.31
CA GLN A 32 5.25 4.21 9.08
C GLN A 32 3.96 3.38 9.16
N LEU A 33 2.81 4.05 9.37
CA LEU A 33 1.53 3.39 9.42
C LEU A 33 1.17 2.76 8.06
N ILE A 34 1.35 3.51 6.97
CA ILE A 34 1.13 3.03 5.60
C ILE A 34 2.04 1.82 5.34
N TYR A 35 3.34 1.94 5.60
CA TYR A 35 4.30 0.86 5.38
C TYR A 35 3.93 -0.43 6.12
N LYS A 36 3.60 -0.33 7.41
CA LYS A 36 3.16 -1.49 8.22
C LYS A 36 1.92 -2.15 7.64
N ARG A 37 0.95 -1.37 7.16
CA ARG A 37 -0.28 -1.88 6.53
C ARG A 37 0.01 -2.63 5.24
N TYR A 38 0.88 -2.11 4.39
CA TYR A 38 1.26 -2.77 3.14
C TYR A 38 2.09 -4.05 3.39
N LYS A 39 3.03 -4.06 4.34
CA LYS A 39 3.76 -5.28 4.73
C LYS A 39 2.81 -6.35 5.28
N ASN A 40 1.83 -5.96 6.09
CA ASN A 40 0.80 -6.89 6.58
C ASN A 40 -0.07 -7.43 5.44
N ALA A 41 -0.49 -6.56 4.51
CA ALA A 41 -1.26 -6.98 3.34
C ALA A 41 -0.52 -8.04 2.50
N LEU A 42 0.78 -7.83 2.28
CA LEU A 42 1.62 -8.80 1.57
C LEU A 42 1.69 -10.14 2.31
N ALA A 43 1.85 -10.12 3.64
CA ALA A 43 1.86 -11.33 4.46
C ALA A 43 0.54 -12.11 4.38
N VAL A 44 -0.60 -11.42 4.53
CA VAL A 44 -1.94 -12.01 4.41
C VAL A 44 -2.13 -12.68 3.04
N LEU A 45 -1.74 -12.01 1.96
CA LEU A 45 -1.90 -12.54 0.60
C LEU A 45 -1.02 -13.78 0.36
N ASN A 46 0.24 -13.74 0.80
CA ASN A 46 1.20 -14.84 0.65
C ASN A 46 0.84 -16.07 1.51
N ASN A 47 0.24 -15.86 2.68
CA ASN A 47 -0.22 -16.94 3.55
C ASN A 47 -1.56 -17.55 3.12
N ASN A 48 -2.15 -17.08 2.01
CA ASN A 48 -3.52 -17.44 1.59
C ASN A 48 -4.57 -17.20 2.68
N GLU A 49 -4.36 -16.19 3.51
CA GLU A 49 -5.34 -15.75 4.51
C GLU A 49 -6.46 -14.92 3.87
N ASP A 50 -7.55 -14.71 4.63
CA ASP A 50 -8.70 -13.94 4.17
C ASP A 50 -8.31 -12.49 3.80
N SER A 51 -8.60 -12.09 2.56
CA SER A 51 -8.35 -10.74 2.03
C SER A 51 -9.11 -9.64 2.78
N ASN A 52 -10.15 -9.99 3.54
CA ASN A 52 -10.84 -9.05 4.43
C ASN A 52 -9.95 -8.50 5.54
N ARG A 53 -8.86 -9.20 5.89
CA ARG A 53 -7.87 -8.74 6.89
C ARG A 53 -6.96 -7.63 6.36
N ILE A 54 -6.98 -7.37 5.05
CA ILE A 54 -6.17 -6.33 4.41
C ILE A 54 -6.78 -4.95 4.69
N ASN A 55 -5.97 -4.08 5.31
CA ASN A 55 -6.36 -2.72 5.67
C ASN A 55 -5.44 -1.67 5.03
N ILE A 56 -5.46 -1.59 3.69
CA ILE A 56 -4.74 -0.55 2.92
C ILE A 56 -5.67 0.53 2.34
N LEU A 57 -7.00 0.34 2.42
CA LEU A 57 -7.98 1.31 1.94
C LEU A 57 -7.91 2.62 2.73
N GLY A 58 -7.97 3.74 2.02
CA GLY A 58 -7.84 5.07 2.61
C GLY A 58 -6.41 5.47 2.96
N GLY A 59 -5.40 4.66 2.60
CA GLY A 59 -3.99 5.02 2.75
C GLY A 59 -3.63 6.24 1.91
N VAL A 60 -4.18 6.33 0.70
CA VAL A 60 -4.03 7.50 -0.19
C VAL A 60 -4.51 8.78 0.48
N ARG A 61 -5.70 8.74 1.10
CA ARG A 61 -6.26 9.90 1.82
C ARG A 61 -5.41 10.26 3.04
N ALA A 62 -5.00 9.26 3.83
CA ALA A 62 -4.16 9.48 5.00
C ALA A 62 -2.83 10.15 4.63
N TYR A 63 -2.21 9.75 3.51
CA TYR A 63 -1.02 10.43 2.98
C TYR A 63 -1.34 11.89 2.64
N MET A 64 -2.38 12.16 1.84
CA MET A 64 -2.71 13.53 1.42
C MET A 64 -3.10 14.44 2.59
N ASP A 65 -3.76 13.92 3.63
CA ASP A 65 -4.10 14.68 4.83
C ASP A 65 -2.83 15.07 5.64
N SER A 66 -1.71 14.38 5.44
CA SER A 66 -0.44 14.61 6.13
C SER A 66 0.59 15.37 5.28
N TYR A 67 0.51 15.26 3.95
CA TYR A 67 1.47 15.83 3.01
C TYR A 67 0.77 16.54 1.84
N ASN A 68 1.19 17.77 1.54
CA ASN A 68 0.64 18.58 0.44
C ASN A 68 1.28 18.32 -0.94
N TYR A 69 1.87 17.13 -1.16
CA TYR A 69 2.57 16.79 -2.42
C TYR A 69 1.75 15.81 -3.26
N TYR A 70 0.94 16.36 -4.17
CA TYR A 70 -0.01 15.63 -4.99
C TYR A 70 0.61 14.91 -6.20
N GLU A 71 1.75 15.40 -6.71
CA GLU A 71 2.50 14.78 -7.82
C GLU A 71 3.49 13.71 -7.32
N ASN A 72 3.05 12.91 -6.35
CA ASN A 72 3.87 11.83 -5.82
C ASN A 72 3.62 10.53 -6.57
N THR A 73 4.66 9.94 -7.16
CA THR A 73 4.53 8.64 -7.81
C THR A 73 4.11 7.52 -6.84
N LEU A 74 4.37 7.66 -5.53
CA LEU A 74 3.86 6.76 -4.49
C LEU A 74 2.33 6.76 -4.41
N LEU A 75 1.70 7.94 -4.52
CA LEU A 75 0.24 8.08 -4.44
C LEU A 75 -0.46 7.31 -5.57
N ALA A 76 0.11 7.33 -6.77
CA ALA A 76 -0.41 6.57 -7.91
C ALA A 76 -0.37 5.05 -7.64
N GLU A 77 0.76 4.54 -7.13
CA GLU A 77 0.89 3.10 -6.81
C GLU A 77 -0.05 2.68 -5.68
N MET A 78 -0.18 3.52 -4.64
CA MET A 78 -1.10 3.29 -3.54
C MET A 78 -2.55 3.24 -4.02
N HIS A 79 -2.95 4.20 -4.86
CA HIS A 79 -4.29 4.27 -5.44
C HIS A 79 -4.60 3.01 -6.26
N GLN A 80 -3.65 2.55 -7.07
CA GLN A 80 -3.81 1.33 -7.85
C GLN A 80 -3.97 0.09 -6.95
N ALA A 81 -3.20 -0.01 -5.87
CA ALA A 81 -3.35 -1.11 -4.90
C ALA A 81 -4.74 -1.10 -4.24
N GLU A 82 -5.23 0.08 -3.82
CA GLU A 82 -6.56 0.22 -3.23
C GLU A 82 -7.67 -0.17 -4.22
N LYS A 83 -7.52 0.20 -5.50
CA LYS A 83 -8.47 -0.16 -6.55
C LYS A 83 -8.52 -1.68 -6.76
N LEU A 84 -7.37 -2.33 -6.89
CA LEU A 84 -7.29 -3.79 -7.05
C LEU A 84 -7.91 -4.53 -5.86
N LEU A 85 -7.67 -4.05 -4.63
CA LEU A 85 -8.29 -4.64 -3.44
C LEU A 85 -9.81 -4.49 -3.44
N LYS A 86 -10.35 -3.33 -3.86
CA LYS A 86 -11.80 -3.13 -3.99
C LYS A 86 -12.43 -4.06 -5.02
N GLU A 87 -11.71 -4.39 -6.08
CA GLU A 87 -12.18 -5.31 -7.12
C GLU A 87 -12.13 -6.80 -6.72
N LEU A 88 -11.42 -7.13 -5.64
CA LEU A 88 -11.32 -8.47 -5.07
C LEU A 88 -12.34 -8.72 -3.94
N LYS A 89 -13.00 -7.67 -3.45
CA LYS A 89 -14.06 -7.72 -2.43
C LYS A 89 -15.42 -7.67 -3.10
#